data_AF-A0A349H1X2-F1
#
_entry.id   AF-A0A349H1X2-F1
#
_cell.length_a   1.000
_cell.length_b   1.000
_cell.length_c   1.000
_cell.angle_alpha   90.00
_cell.angle_beta   90.00
_cell.angle_gamma   90.00
#
_symmetry.space_group_name_H-M   'P 1'
#
loop_
_entity.id
_entity.type
_entity.pdbx_description
1 polymer ?
#
loop_
_entity_poly.entity_id
_entity_poly.type
_entity_poly.pdbx_seq_one_letter_code
_entity_poly.pdbx_strand_id
1 'polypeptide(L)'
;AYFVEYLDTSVKTIDDIEQSMKIPVLGVIPQKVVPLNEARANPAHAEAYRVLRTNIQFSQKFKAGKTLCFTSGSMGEGKSLTLFNLGYICGQLGDRTIIIDTDLHRPRQHRMFGVSNKVGLANVLIGEAELDDVIHKRVFTNLDFLPSGKLDGGVHGLLDTQRMRSLIATLSERYDRIFFDAPPVIGVSDASVISREVDGVMLLIQHRKYPKAVSERAKGMLDNMGVNLLGVVLNNINVSRDQGYYYYHQYYYQSNYTTKSRKGEA
;
A
#
# COMPACT_ATOMS: atom_id res chain seq x y z
N ALA A 1 -29.97 7.84 -16.85
CA ALA A 1 -28.79 7.03 -16.45
C ALA A 1 -27.56 7.39 -17.29
N TYR A 2 -27.60 7.24 -18.63
CA TYR A 2 -26.47 7.51 -19.53
C TYR A 2 -25.84 8.91 -19.46
N PHE A 3 -26.62 9.98 -19.24
CA PHE A 3 -26.07 11.35 -19.21
C PHE A 3 -25.19 11.63 -17.99
N VAL A 4 -25.52 11.03 -16.83
CA VAL A 4 -24.70 11.14 -15.60
C VAL A 4 -23.40 10.34 -15.75
N GLU A 5 -23.47 9.22 -16.46
CA GLU A 5 -22.31 8.35 -16.70
C GLU A 5 -21.29 8.98 -17.66
N TYR A 6 -21.74 9.83 -18.59
CA TYR A 6 -20.88 10.59 -19.51
C TYR A 6 -20.10 11.72 -18.82
N LEU A 7 -20.66 12.31 -17.75
CA LEU A 7 -19.99 13.35 -16.95
C LEU A 7 -19.04 12.78 -15.89
N ASP A 8 -19.20 11.50 -15.57
CA ASP A 8 -18.30 10.80 -14.65
C ASP A 8 -16.97 10.49 -15.34
N THR A 9 -15.96 11.33 -15.07
CA THR A 9 -14.60 11.24 -15.60
C THR A 9 -13.66 10.45 -14.68
N SER A 10 -14.19 9.74 -13.69
CA SER A 10 -13.39 8.93 -12.77
C SER A 10 -12.91 7.61 -13.40
N VAL A 11 -12.00 6.92 -12.70
CA VAL A 11 -11.55 5.58 -13.09
C VAL A 11 -12.64 4.56 -12.73
N LYS A 12 -13.12 3.83 -13.76
CA LYS A 12 -14.23 2.88 -13.64
C LYS A 12 -13.77 1.43 -13.87
N THR A 13 -12.77 1.20 -14.72
CA THR A 13 -12.33 -0.15 -15.10
C THR A 13 -10.82 -0.34 -14.97
N ILE A 14 -10.37 -1.60 -15.04
CA ILE A 14 -8.94 -1.94 -15.18
C ILE A 14 -8.44 -1.40 -16.53
N ASP A 15 -9.22 -1.60 -17.59
CA ASP A 15 -8.90 -1.12 -18.93
C ASP A 15 -8.69 0.39 -18.97
N ASP A 16 -9.45 1.16 -18.19
CA ASP A 16 -9.25 2.61 -18.08
C ASP A 16 -7.82 2.93 -17.64
N ILE A 17 -7.29 2.19 -16.67
CA ILE A 17 -5.95 2.37 -16.11
C ILE A 17 -4.91 1.88 -17.12
N GLU A 18 -5.06 0.66 -17.64
CA GLU A 18 -4.06 0.05 -18.51
C GLU A 18 -3.93 0.77 -19.85
N GLN A 19 -5.03 1.26 -20.42
CA GLN A 19 -5.00 2.01 -21.68
C GLN A 19 -4.47 3.44 -21.52
N SER A 20 -4.87 4.15 -20.45
CA SER A 20 -4.48 5.56 -20.29
C SER A 20 -3.14 5.76 -19.61
N MET A 21 -2.91 5.03 -18.51
CA MET A 21 -1.72 5.20 -17.68
C MET A 21 -0.61 4.27 -18.13
N LYS A 22 -0.92 3.23 -18.92
CA LYS A 22 0.04 2.23 -19.43
C LYS A 22 0.83 1.56 -18.30
N ILE A 23 0.15 1.28 -17.20
CA ILE A 23 0.68 0.58 -16.04
C ILE A 23 -0.27 -0.55 -15.63
N PRO A 24 0.25 -1.70 -15.20
CA PRO A 24 -0.59 -2.85 -14.87
C PRO A 24 -1.35 -2.63 -13.56
N VAL A 25 -2.53 -3.22 -13.44
CA VAL A 25 -3.24 -3.35 -12.16
C VAL A 25 -2.77 -4.63 -11.46
N LEU A 26 -2.11 -4.48 -10.31
CA LEU A 26 -1.57 -5.61 -9.53
C LEU A 26 -2.51 -6.08 -8.43
N GLY A 27 -3.56 -5.33 -8.11
CA GLY A 27 -4.56 -5.76 -7.15
C GLY A 27 -5.89 -5.02 -7.29
N VAL A 28 -6.96 -5.74 -6.98
CA VAL A 28 -8.33 -5.23 -6.94
C VAL A 28 -8.86 -5.51 -5.55
N ILE A 29 -9.19 -4.45 -4.81
CA ILE A 29 -9.67 -4.55 -3.43
C ILE A 29 -11.18 -4.27 -3.40
N PRO A 30 -12.00 -5.17 -2.80
CA PRO A 30 -13.44 -4.98 -2.74
C PRO A 30 -13.82 -3.79 -1.84
N GLN A 31 -15.03 -3.29 -2.01
CA GLN A 31 -15.61 -2.29 -1.11
C GLN A 31 -15.91 -2.86 0.28
N LYS A 32 -16.10 -1.97 1.26
CA LYS A 32 -16.45 -2.31 2.65
C LYS A 32 -15.42 -3.20 3.36
N VAL A 33 -14.17 -3.14 2.91
CA VAL A 33 -13.06 -3.75 3.63
C VAL A 33 -12.81 -2.98 4.93
N VAL A 34 -12.51 -3.73 5.99
CA VAL A 34 -12.08 -3.24 7.30
C VAL A 34 -10.71 -3.86 7.63
N PRO A 35 -10.01 -3.41 8.68
CA PRO A 35 -8.79 -4.07 9.14
C PRO A 35 -9.02 -5.57 9.40
N LEU A 36 -8.19 -6.44 8.82
CA LEU A 36 -8.37 -7.89 8.85
C LEU A 36 -8.15 -8.52 10.23
N ASN A 37 -7.63 -7.76 11.20
CA ASN A 37 -7.54 -8.16 12.61
C ASN A 37 -8.87 -7.99 13.37
N GLU A 38 -9.85 -7.29 12.81
CA GLU A 38 -11.14 -7.09 13.46
C GLU A 38 -12.05 -8.33 13.31
N ALA A 39 -12.82 -8.67 14.36
CA ALA A 39 -13.75 -9.80 14.33
C ALA A 39 -14.84 -9.70 13.25
N ARG A 40 -15.20 -8.49 12.82
CA ARG A 40 -16.19 -8.23 11.76
C ARG A 40 -15.61 -8.33 10.35
N ALA A 41 -14.31 -8.57 10.20
CA ALA A 41 -13.68 -8.65 8.90
C ALA A 41 -14.23 -9.86 8.12
N ASN A 42 -14.62 -9.63 6.86
CA ASN A 42 -15.03 -10.72 5.98
C ASN A 42 -13.79 -11.52 5.55
N PRO A 43 -13.68 -12.83 5.85
CA PRO A 43 -12.53 -13.64 5.45
C PRO A 43 -12.28 -13.67 3.94
N ALA A 44 -13.32 -13.48 3.13
CA ALA A 44 -13.19 -13.42 1.67
C ALA A 44 -12.33 -12.23 1.21
N HIS A 45 -12.28 -11.14 1.98
CA HIS A 45 -11.46 -9.97 1.64
C HIS A 45 -9.96 -10.25 1.78
N ALA A 46 -9.55 -11.21 2.63
CA ALA A 46 -8.15 -11.58 2.80
C ALA A 46 -7.51 -12.11 1.50
N GLU A 47 -8.30 -12.77 0.64
CA GLU A 47 -7.78 -13.35 -0.60
C GLU A 47 -7.35 -12.28 -1.60
N ALA A 48 -8.04 -11.13 -1.67
CA ALA A 48 -7.61 -10.00 -2.49
C ALA A 48 -6.19 -9.53 -2.13
N TYR A 49 -5.85 -9.54 -0.84
CA TYR A 49 -4.51 -9.21 -0.36
C TYR A 49 -3.47 -10.32 -0.59
N ARG A 50 -3.87 -11.60 -0.56
CA ARG A 50 -2.99 -12.71 -0.96
C ARG A 50 -2.63 -12.65 -2.45
N VAL A 51 -3.61 -12.34 -3.29
CA VAL A 51 -3.40 -12.11 -4.73
C VAL A 51 -2.49 -10.91 -4.94
N LEU A 52 -2.74 -9.78 -4.27
CA LEU A 52 -1.87 -8.61 -4.35
C LEU A 52 -0.42 -8.92 -3.94
N ARG A 53 -0.20 -9.61 -2.81
CA ARG A 53 1.13 -10.06 -2.37
C ARG A 53 1.82 -10.90 -3.45
N THR A 54 1.11 -11.88 -4.01
CA THR A 54 1.63 -12.77 -5.05
C THR A 54 2.00 -12.01 -6.33
N ASN A 55 1.15 -11.09 -6.78
CA ASN A 55 1.42 -10.27 -7.97
C ASN A 55 2.62 -9.35 -7.79
N ILE A 56 2.77 -8.75 -6.60
CA ILE A 56 3.96 -7.97 -6.24
C ILE A 56 5.20 -8.86 -6.27
N GLN A 57 5.15 -10.06 -5.66
CA GLN A 57 6.27 -10.99 -5.61
C GLN A 57 6.73 -11.46 -7.00
N PHE A 58 5.81 -11.68 -7.94
CA PHE A 58 6.13 -12.09 -9.31
C PHE A 58 6.41 -10.93 -10.27
N SER A 59 6.22 -9.69 -9.83
CA SER A 59 6.52 -8.52 -10.64
C SER A 59 8.00 -8.52 -11.05
N GLN A 60 8.25 -8.52 -12.35
CA GLN A 60 9.60 -8.48 -12.90
C GLN A 60 10.34 -7.19 -12.51
N LYS A 61 9.59 -6.13 -12.19
CA LYS A 61 10.12 -4.87 -11.69
C LYS A 61 10.56 -4.95 -10.22
N PHE A 62 10.10 -5.93 -9.45
CA PHE A 62 10.35 -6.02 -7.99
C PHE A 62 11.25 -7.21 -7.60
N LYS A 63 12.15 -7.63 -8.51
CA LYS A 63 13.00 -8.81 -8.29
C LYS A 63 13.95 -8.60 -7.10
N ALA A 64 13.74 -9.38 -6.05
CA ALA A 64 14.43 -9.30 -4.75
C ALA A 64 14.17 -8.01 -3.94
N GLY A 65 13.17 -7.21 -4.32
CA GLY A 65 12.78 -6.01 -3.58
C GLY A 65 12.22 -6.35 -2.19
N LYS A 66 12.60 -5.54 -1.20
CA LYS A 66 12.10 -5.63 0.18
C LYS A 66 11.22 -4.44 0.54
N THR A 67 11.47 -3.28 -0.06
CA THR A 67 10.88 -2.00 0.33
C THR A 67 9.80 -1.55 -0.66
N LEU A 68 8.60 -1.26 -0.15
CA LEU A 68 7.49 -0.75 -0.96
C LEU A 68 6.92 0.53 -0.37
N CYS A 69 6.80 1.55 -1.21
CA CYS A 69 6.04 2.76 -0.91
C CYS A 69 4.64 2.66 -1.50
N PHE A 70 3.61 2.94 -0.70
CA PHE A 70 2.24 3.07 -1.16
C PHE A 70 1.85 4.54 -1.12
N THR A 71 1.55 5.10 -2.30
CA THR A 71 1.10 6.50 -2.44
C THR A 71 -0.13 6.58 -3.34
N SER A 72 -0.69 7.78 -3.53
CA SER A 72 -1.91 8.02 -4.29
C SER A 72 -1.96 9.45 -4.81
N GLY A 73 -2.89 9.75 -5.72
CA GLY A 73 -3.03 11.10 -6.25
C GLY A 73 -3.74 12.05 -5.29
N SER A 74 -4.62 11.52 -4.45
CA SER A 74 -5.36 12.33 -3.47
C SER A 74 -5.58 11.59 -2.15
N MET A 75 -6.12 12.30 -1.17
CA MET A 75 -6.35 11.75 0.17
C MET A 75 -7.45 10.70 0.18
N GLY A 76 -7.32 9.75 1.12
CA GLY A 76 -8.37 8.80 1.42
C GLY A 76 -8.68 7.81 0.29
N GLU A 77 -7.76 7.54 -0.62
CA GLU A 77 -7.90 6.47 -1.64
C GLU A 77 -7.73 5.05 -1.06
N GLY A 78 -7.48 4.95 0.26
CA GLY A 78 -7.40 3.69 1.00
C GLY A 78 -5.98 3.16 1.24
N LYS A 79 -4.94 3.98 1.05
CA LYS A 79 -3.52 3.61 1.24
C LYS A 79 -3.26 2.89 2.54
N SER A 80 -3.55 3.54 3.66
CA SER A 80 -3.27 3.02 4.99
C SER A 80 -3.94 1.67 5.25
N LEU A 81 -5.23 1.55 4.88
CA LEU A 81 -5.97 0.30 5.08
C LEU A 81 -5.45 -0.83 4.19
N THR A 82 -5.19 -0.54 2.92
CA THR A 82 -4.61 -1.51 1.99
C THR A 82 -3.24 -1.98 2.46
N LEU A 83 -2.39 -1.05 2.91
CA LEU A 83 -1.06 -1.35 3.43
C LEU A 83 -1.14 -2.19 4.69
N PHE A 84 -2.00 -1.81 5.65
CA PHE A 84 -2.24 -2.56 6.87
C PHE A 84 -2.62 -4.01 6.59
N ASN A 85 -3.63 -4.21 5.75
CA ASN A 85 -4.13 -5.55 5.43
C ASN A 85 -3.12 -6.38 4.62
N LEU A 86 -2.36 -5.75 3.72
CA LEU A 86 -1.28 -6.41 3.02
C LEU A 86 -0.17 -6.86 3.99
N GLY A 87 0.26 -5.98 4.89
CA GLY A 87 1.27 -6.30 5.91
C GLY A 87 0.81 -7.39 6.87
N TYR A 88 -0.45 -7.35 7.28
CA TYR A 88 -1.08 -8.39 8.10
C TYR A 88 -1.02 -9.75 7.39
N ILE A 89 -1.36 -9.81 6.10
CA ILE A 89 -1.30 -11.04 5.32
C ILE A 89 0.15 -11.52 5.10
N CYS A 90 1.10 -10.63 4.82
CA CYS A 90 2.52 -10.99 4.70
C CYS A 90 3.04 -11.63 6.00
N GLY A 91 2.76 -11.01 7.15
CA GLY A 91 3.15 -11.55 8.46
C GLY A 91 2.54 -12.92 8.77
N GLN A 92 1.24 -13.08 8.49
CA GLN A 92 0.54 -14.37 8.63
C GLN A 92 1.11 -15.47 7.72
N LEU A 93 1.66 -15.10 6.57
CA LEU A 93 2.30 -16.03 5.62
C LEU A 93 3.80 -16.26 5.92
N GLY A 94 4.33 -15.69 7.01
CA GLY A 94 5.67 -15.96 7.50
C GLY A 94 6.72 -14.89 7.17
N ASP A 95 6.38 -13.85 6.40
CA ASP A 95 7.34 -12.79 6.09
C ASP A 95 7.59 -11.91 7.33
N ARG A 96 8.85 -11.68 7.72
CA ARG A 96 9.16 -10.66 8.72
C ARG A 96 8.85 -9.29 8.14
N THR A 97 7.74 -8.70 8.58
CA THR A 97 7.16 -7.51 7.97
C THR A 97 7.20 -6.33 8.94
N ILE A 98 7.51 -5.14 8.44
CA ILE A 98 7.30 -3.88 9.16
C ILE A 98 6.50 -2.91 8.32
N ILE A 99 5.51 -2.25 8.94
CA ILE A 99 4.84 -1.07 8.38
C ILE A 99 5.35 0.19 9.06
N ILE A 100 5.63 1.22 8.27
CA ILE A 100 6.13 2.51 8.72
C ILE A 100 5.14 3.58 8.28
N ASP A 101 4.54 4.29 9.23
CA ASP A 101 3.65 5.42 8.94
C ASP A 101 4.51 6.66 8.65
N THR A 102 4.65 7.00 7.37
CA THR A 102 5.44 8.16 6.93
C THR A 102 4.59 9.38 6.61
N ASP A 103 3.26 9.30 6.78
CA ASP A 103 2.38 10.46 6.72
C ASP A 103 2.46 11.24 8.04
N LEU A 104 3.52 12.03 8.19
CA LEU A 104 3.76 12.87 9.37
C LEU A 104 2.69 13.97 9.53
N HIS A 105 1.95 14.28 8.46
CA HIS A 105 0.92 15.31 8.47
C HIS A 105 -0.43 14.79 9.01
N ARG A 106 -0.82 13.58 8.62
CA ARG A 106 -2.13 12.98 8.96
C ARG A 106 -2.00 11.50 9.28
N PRO A 107 -1.21 11.12 10.30
CA PRO A 107 -0.97 9.72 10.62
C PRO A 107 -2.24 9.02 11.07
N ARG A 108 -2.42 7.79 10.60
CA ARG A 108 -3.64 7.00 10.86
C ARG A 108 -3.38 5.53 11.17
N GLN A 109 -2.20 5.00 10.86
CA GLN A 109 -1.91 3.57 11.03
C GLN A 109 -1.99 3.14 12.49
N HIS A 110 -1.48 3.96 13.41
CA HIS A 110 -1.49 3.68 14.85
C HIS A 110 -2.87 3.29 15.40
N ARG A 111 -3.96 3.79 14.80
CA ARG A 111 -5.34 3.45 15.19
C ARG A 111 -5.71 2.02 14.81
N MET A 112 -5.30 1.54 13.63
CA MET A 112 -5.54 0.16 13.18
C MET A 112 -4.67 -0.84 13.93
N PHE A 113 -3.45 -0.42 14.30
CA PHE A 113 -2.55 -1.20 15.15
C PHE A 113 -2.91 -1.15 16.65
N GLY A 114 -3.75 -0.21 17.08
CA GLY A 114 -4.12 -0.05 18.50
C GLY A 114 -2.96 0.39 19.38
N VAL A 115 -1.99 1.15 18.84
CA VAL A 115 -0.80 1.60 19.56
C VAL A 115 -0.74 3.13 19.71
N SER A 116 0.17 3.60 20.57
CA SER A 116 0.47 5.02 20.75
C SER A 116 1.17 5.61 19.51
N ASN A 117 0.92 6.89 19.22
CA ASN A 117 1.63 7.67 18.19
C ASN A 117 2.38 8.87 18.80
N LYS A 118 2.69 8.81 20.10
CA LYS A 118 3.39 9.92 20.79
C LYS A 118 4.83 10.05 20.31
N VAL A 119 5.54 8.93 20.22
CA VAL A 119 6.93 8.87 19.75
C VAL A 119 6.96 7.92 18.55
N GLY A 120 7.77 8.22 17.53
CA GLY A 120 7.85 7.42 16.31
C GLY A 120 8.94 7.88 15.38
N LEU A 121 8.76 7.62 14.08
CA LEU A 121 9.71 7.95 13.01
C LEU A 121 10.23 9.38 13.10
N ALA A 122 9.35 10.35 13.33
CA ALA A 122 9.71 11.76 13.40
C ALA A 122 10.73 12.06 14.51
N ASN A 123 10.72 11.31 15.62
CA ASN A 123 11.68 11.45 16.72
C ASN A 123 13.02 10.73 16.45
N VAL A 124 13.03 9.73 15.55
CA VAL A 124 14.25 9.01 15.14
C VAL A 124 15.02 9.79 14.06
N LEU A 125 14.30 10.32 13.06
CA LEU A 125 14.72 11.55 12.37
C LEU A 125 14.89 12.63 13.46
N ILE A 126 15.51 13.79 13.33
CA ILE A 126 15.82 14.68 14.50
C ILE A 126 16.70 14.12 15.66
N GLY A 127 16.76 12.81 15.93
CA GLY A 127 17.69 12.19 16.89
C GLY A 127 17.26 12.26 18.36
N GLU A 128 15.95 12.36 18.64
CA GLU A 128 15.38 12.37 20.00
C GLU A 128 15.06 10.98 20.54
N ALA A 129 15.05 9.95 19.67
CA ALA A 129 14.79 8.57 20.06
C ALA A 129 15.60 7.58 19.21
N GLU A 130 15.97 6.46 19.80
CA GLU A 130 16.58 5.34 19.08
C GLU A 130 15.51 4.54 18.32
N LEU A 131 15.88 4.01 17.16
CA LEU A 131 14.96 3.29 16.28
C LEU A 131 14.31 2.08 16.99
N ASP A 132 15.08 1.34 17.79
CA ASP A 132 14.58 0.14 18.46
C ASP A 132 13.59 0.42 19.60
N ASP A 133 13.62 1.63 20.17
CA ASP A 133 12.74 2.05 21.26
C ASP A 133 11.35 2.46 20.77
N VAL A 134 11.25 2.87 19.50
CA VAL A 134 10.01 3.38 18.91
C VAL A 134 9.30 2.36 18.03
N ILE A 135 9.96 1.26 17.67
CA ILE A 135 9.33 0.16 16.92
C ILE A 135 8.47 -0.65 17.89
N HIS A 136 7.17 -0.69 17.62
CA HIS A 136 6.27 -1.64 18.25
C HIS A 136 6.49 -3.02 17.64
N LYS A 137 7.20 -3.89 18.38
CA LYS A 137 7.54 -5.25 17.94
C LYS A 137 6.39 -6.22 18.19
N ARG A 138 6.16 -7.13 17.25
CA ARG A 138 5.20 -8.24 17.31
C ARG A 138 3.78 -7.79 17.65
N VAL A 139 3.34 -6.68 17.04
CA VAL A 139 1.95 -6.20 17.20
C VAL A 139 0.97 -7.24 16.63
N PHE A 140 1.37 -7.90 15.55
CA PHE A 140 0.74 -9.12 15.06
C PHE A 140 1.80 -10.15 14.66
N THR A 141 1.39 -11.36 14.30
CA THR A 141 2.29 -12.45 13.85
C THR A 141 3.22 -11.96 12.74
N ASN A 142 4.52 -11.97 13.01
CA ASN A 142 5.60 -11.49 12.13
C ASN A 142 5.39 -10.07 11.57
N LEU A 143 4.64 -9.22 12.27
CA LEU A 143 4.36 -7.85 11.85
C LEU A 143 4.69 -6.85 12.97
N ASP A 144 5.67 -6.01 12.67
CA ASP A 144 6.09 -4.87 13.48
C ASP A 144 5.53 -3.56 12.89
N PHE A 145 5.49 -2.54 13.72
CA PHE A 145 4.98 -1.23 13.32
C PHE A 145 5.84 -0.08 13.85
N LEU A 146 6.21 0.84 12.96
CA LEU A 146 6.84 2.10 13.30
C LEU A 146 5.82 3.24 13.10
N PRO A 147 5.27 3.82 14.19
CA PRO A 147 4.39 4.98 14.13
C PRO A 147 5.12 6.20 13.55
N SER A 148 4.35 7.18 13.08
CA SER A 148 4.90 8.44 12.56
C SER A 148 5.58 9.24 13.67
N GLY A 149 5.05 9.16 14.89
CA GLY A 149 5.35 10.10 15.98
C GLY A 149 4.59 11.42 15.81
N LYS A 150 4.58 12.23 16.87
CA LYS A 150 3.98 13.57 16.88
C LYS A 150 5.02 14.56 17.40
N LEU A 151 5.31 15.59 16.60
CA LEU A 151 6.20 16.68 16.99
C LEU A 151 5.42 17.96 17.25
N ASP A 152 5.83 18.71 18.27
CA ASP A 152 5.17 19.95 18.67
C ASP A 152 5.61 21.17 17.79
N GLY A 153 6.73 21.07 17.07
CA GLY A 153 7.34 22.16 16.28
C GLY A 153 7.14 22.12 14.76
N GLY A 154 6.31 21.20 14.24
CA GLY A 154 6.12 20.99 12.80
C GLY A 154 7.05 19.93 12.20
N VAL A 155 6.67 19.42 11.02
CA VAL A 155 7.26 18.20 10.42
C VAL A 155 7.89 18.42 9.04
N HIS A 156 8.02 19.68 8.61
CA HIS A 156 8.46 20.01 7.25
C HIS A 156 9.94 19.67 7.04
N GLY A 157 10.22 18.92 5.96
CA GLY A 157 11.60 18.63 5.54
C GLY A 157 12.34 17.64 6.43
N LEU A 158 11.66 16.92 7.32
CA LEU A 158 12.27 15.90 8.17
C LEU A 158 12.72 14.67 7.40
N LEU A 159 12.00 14.35 6.33
CA LEU A 159 12.31 13.25 5.45
C LEU A 159 13.33 13.72 4.41
N ASP A 160 14.60 13.42 4.67
CA ASP A 160 15.68 13.58 3.71
C ASP A 160 16.19 12.22 3.20
N THR A 161 16.77 12.25 2.00
CA THR A 161 17.28 11.06 1.31
C THR A 161 18.33 10.29 2.13
N GLN A 162 19.22 10.97 2.85
CA GLN A 162 20.31 10.31 3.57
C GLN A 162 19.78 9.54 4.77
N ARG A 163 18.90 10.16 5.57
CA ARG A 163 18.25 9.50 6.71
C ARG A 163 17.39 8.33 6.26
N MET A 164 16.61 8.50 5.18
CA MET A 164 15.78 7.42 4.65
C MET A 164 16.60 6.23 4.19
N ARG A 165 17.73 6.46 3.51
CA ARG A 165 18.62 5.38 3.09
C ARG A 165 19.22 4.63 4.28
N SER A 166 19.64 5.35 5.32
CA SER A 166 20.17 4.74 6.55
C SER A 166 19.11 3.91 7.29
N LEU A 167 17.88 4.44 7.39
CA LEU A 167 16.74 3.72 7.95
C LEU A 167 16.44 2.44 7.16
N ILE A 168 16.34 2.54 5.83
CA ILE A 168 16.07 1.40 4.95
C ILE A 168 17.17 0.34 5.07
N ALA A 169 18.44 0.73 5.08
CA ALA A 169 19.56 -0.20 5.23
C ALA A 169 19.44 -1.00 6.54
N THR A 170 19.24 -0.30 7.67
CA THR A 170 19.09 -0.90 8.99
C THR A 170 17.89 -1.87 9.05
N LEU A 171 16.76 -1.47 8.49
CA LEU A 171 15.56 -2.32 8.50
C LEU A 171 15.68 -3.50 7.52
N SER A 172 16.41 -3.36 6.41
CA SER A 172 16.56 -4.40 5.39
C SER A 172 17.35 -5.61 5.87
N GLU A 173 18.13 -5.47 6.94
CA GLU A 173 18.81 -6.58 7.61
C GLU A 173 17.84 -7.44 8.45
N ARG A 174 16.75 -6.83 8.93
CA ARG A 174 15.83 -7.42 9.91
C ARG A 174 14.54 -7.96 9.29
N TYR A 175 14.08 -7.33 8.22
CA TYR A 175 12.78 -7.59 7.62
C TYR A 175 12.91 -8.10 6.19
N ASP A 176 11.96 -8.95 5.82
CA ASP A 176 11.79 -9.46 4.46
C ASP A 176 10.89 -8.51 3.65
N ARG A 177 10.00 -7.77 4.34
CA ARG A 177 9.06 -6.80 3.77
C ARG A 177 9.03 -5.51 4.59
N ILE A 178 9.26 -4.37 3.96
CA ILE A 178 9.26 -3.04 4.58
C ILE A 178 8.28 -2.16 3.81
N PHE A 179 7.20 -1.75 4.45
CA PHE A 179 6.09 -1.05 3.83
C PHE A 179 5.97 0.38 4.37
N PHE A 180 5.97 1.36 3.46
CA PHE A 180 5.87 2.78 3.79
C PHE A 180 4.48 3.31 3.41
N ASP A 181 3.74 3.84 4.39
CA ASP A 181 2.46 4.53 4.17
C ASP A 181 2.70 6.00 3.90
N ALA A 182 2.91 6.35 2.63
CA ALA A 182 3.24 7.71 2.24
C ALA A 182 1.99 8.59 2.07
N PRO A 183 2.10 9.91 2.28
CA PRO A 183 1.04 10.85 1.91
C PRO A 183 0.80 10.83 0.38
N PRO A 184 -0.26 11.49 -0.12
CA PRO A 184 -0.46 11.64 -1.57
C PRO A 184 0.75 12.31 -2.24
N VAL A 185 1.13 11.84 -3.43
CA VAL A 185 2.32 12.36 -4.15
C VAL A 185 2.12 13.77 -4.69
N ILE A 186 0.87 14.18 -4.94
CA ILE A 186 0.56 15.50 -5.45
C ILE A 186 0.65 16.52 -4.31
N GLY A 187 1.64 17.40 -4.39
CA GLY A 187 1.78 18.55 -3.48
C GLY A 187 2.48 18.26 -2.15
N VAL A 188 3.02 17.05 -1.94
CA VAL A 188 3.75 16.69 -0.71
C VAL A 188 5.12 16.12 -1.05
N SER A 189 6.18 16.77 -0.55
CA SER A 189 7.58 16.39 -0.81
C SER A 189 7.95 15.03 -0.24
N ASP A 190 7.39 14.70 0.92
CA ASP A 190 7.74 13.52 1.71
C ASP A 190 7.53 12.21 0.94
N ALA A 191 6.38 12.10 0.26
CA ALA A 191 6.09 10.96 -0.61
C ALA A 191 7.13 10.82 -1.74
N SER A 192 7.66 11.93 -2.24
CA SER A 192 8.67 11.94 -3.32
C SER A 192 10.02 11.42 -2.84
N VAL A 193 10.46 11.84 -1.65
CA VAL A 193 11.73 11.38 -1.04
C VAL A 193 11.69 9.87 -0.81
N ILE A 194 10.62 9.39 -0.18
CA ILE A 194 10.47 7.95 0.12
C ILE A 194 10.40 7.14 -1.17
N SER A 195 9.59 7.59 -2.14
CA SER A 195 9.40 6.87 -3.40
C SER A 195 10.68 6.68 -4.20
N ARG A 196 11.68 7.55 -4.03
CA ARG A 196 12.99 7.44 -4.69
C ARG A 196 13.96 6.49 -4.03
N GLU A 197 13.82 6.23 -2.73
CA GLU A 197 14.75 5.38 -1.98
C GLU A 197 14.26 3.93 -1.79
N VAL A 198 13.02 3.62 -2.20
CA VAL A 198 12.46 2.27 -2.10
C VAL A 198 12.63 1.46 -3.40
N ASP A 199 12.61 0.14 -3.29
CA ASP A 199 12.74 -0.80 -4.40
C ASP A 199 11.54 -0.76 -5.35
N GLY A 200 10.37 -0.35 -4.86
CA GLY A 200 9.15 -0.27 -5.67
C GLY A 200 8.09 0.65 -5.09
N VAL A 201 7.31 1.24 -6.00
CA VAL A 201 6.18 2.12 -5.67
C VAL A 201 4.89 1.51 -6.19
N MET A 202 3.86 1.54 -5.34
CA MET A 202 2.48 1.18 -5.67
C MET A 202 1.62 2.44 -5.67
N LEU A 203 0.90 2.68 -6.77
CA LEU A 203 -0.08 3.76 -6.85
C LEU A 203 -1.45 3.22 -6.47
N LEU A 204 -2.10 3.81 -5.46
CA LEU A 204 -3.49 3.50 -5.16
C LEU A 204 -4.43 4.44 -5.88
N ILE A 205 -5.48 3.85 -6.43
CA ILE A 205 -6.60 4.57 -7.05
C ILE A 205 -7.88 4.03 -6.42
N GLN A 206 -8.75 4.92 -5.94
CA GLN A 206 -10.07 4.50 -5.51
C GLN A 206 -11.07 4.57 -6.66
N HIS A 207 -11.79 3.47 -6.89
CA HIS A 207 -12.84 3.37 -7.89
C HIS A 207 -13.90 4.47 -7.70
N ARG A 208 -14.21 5.15 -8.80
CA ARG A 208 -15.24 6.20 -8.90
C ARG A 208 -15.17 7.32 -7.84
N LYS A 209 -13.97 7.63 -7.35
CA LYS A 209 -13.79 8.70 -6.35
C LYS A 209 -13.31 10.02 -6.94
N TYR A 210 -12.23 9.98 -7.70
CA TYR A 210 -11.59 11.18 -8.27
C TYR A 210 -11.59 11.12 -9.80
N PRO A 211 -11.58 12.27 -10.48
CA PRO A 211 -11.34 12.32 -11.92
C PRO A 211 -10.02 11.63 -12.29
N LYS A 212 -10.03 10.90 -13.39
CA LYS A 212 -8.90 10.14 -13.93
C LYS A 212 -7.62 10.98 -14.07
N ALA A 213 -7.77 12.26 -14.45
CA ALA A 213 -6.68 13.22 -14.56
C ALA A 213 -5.86 13.39 -13.26
N VAL A 214 -6.46 13.18 -12.08
CA VAL A 214 -5.74 13.22 -10.79
C VAL A 214 -4.75 12.07 -10.71
N SER A 215 -5.18 10.86 -11.05
CA SER A 215 -4.34 9.67 -11.05
C SER A 215 -3.28 9.71 -12.16
N GLU A 216 -3.63 10.23 -13.35
CA GLU A 216 -2.68 10.45 -14.45
C GLU A 216 -1.59 11.44 -14.05
N ARG A 217 -1.95 12.55 -13.38
CA ARG A 217 -0.99 13.51 -12.84
C ARG A 217 -0.08 12.89 -11.80
N ALA A 218 -0.63 12.11 -10.87
CA ALA A 218 0.16 11.41 -9.85
C ALA A 218 1.17 10.45 -10.49
N LYS A 219 0.72 9.66 -11.48
CA LYS A 219 1.56 8.77 -12.27
C LYS A 219 2.66 9.53 -13.01
N GLY A 220 2.32 10.62 -13.69
CA GLY A 220 3.30 11.47 -14.38
C GLY A 220 4.35 12.06 -13.44
N MET A 221 3.98 12.43 -12.20
CA MET A 221 4.96 12.87 -11.19
C MET A 221 5.91 11.74 -10.79
N LEU A 222 5.40 10.53 -10.57
CA LEU A 222 6.23 9.37 -10.24
C LEU A 222 7.17 8.99 -11.40
N ASP A 223 6.67 9.00 -12.64
CA ASP A 223 7.50 8.76 -13.84
C ASP A 223 8.62 9.79 -13.96
N ASN A 224 8.30 11.08 -13.79
CA ASN A 224 9.30 12.17 -13.87
C ASN A 224 10.37 12.07 -12.79
N MET A 225 10.07 11.45 -11.65
CA MET A 225 11.04 11.18 -10.59
C MET A 225 11.94 9.97 -10.90
N GLY A 226 11.61 9.17 -11.93
CA GLY A 226 12.35 7.97 -12.30
C GLY A 226 12.21 6.83 -11.29
N VAL A 227 11.13 6.79 -10.51
CA VAL A 227 10.91 5.73 -9.51
C VAL A 227 10.48 4.43 -10.18
N ASN A 228 10.71 3.32 -9.50
CA ASN A 228 10.26 2.02 -9.97
C ASN A 228 8.76 1.81 -9.67
N LEU A 229 7.89 2.42 -10.48
CA LEU A 229 6.44 2.23 -10.39
C LEU A 229 6.05 0.82 -10.85
N LEU A 230 5.64 -0.02 -9.90
CA LEU A 230 5.30 -1.42 -10.13
C LEU A 230 3.94 -1.57 -10.80
N GLY A 231 2.97 -0.78 -10.37
CA GLY A 231 1.60 -0.80 -10.89
C GLY A 231 0.60 -0.15 -9.95
N VAL A 232 -0.68 -0.47 -10.17
CA VAL A 232 -1.81 0.11 -9.44
C VAL A 232 -2.48 -0.91 -8.53
N VAL A 233 -2.93 -0.47 -7.37
CA VAL A 233 -3.98 -1.13 -6.61
C VAL A 233 -5.28 -0.35 -6.79
N LEU A 234 -6.27 -0.98 -7.40
CA LEU A 234 -7.60 -0.40 -7.57
C LEU A 234 -8.48 -0.79 -6.38
N ASN A 235 -8.93 0.21 -5.63
CA ASN A 235 -9.58 0.03 -4.34
C ASN A 235 -11.08 0.36 -4.37
N ASN A 236 -11.83 -0.22 -3.42
CA ASN A 236 -13.25 0.03 -3.16
C ASN A 236 -14.17 -0.34 -4.34
N ILE A 237 -13.92 -1.50 -4.94
CA ILE A 237 -14.68 -2.02 -6.09
C ILE A 237 -15.93 -2.78 -5.62
N ASN A 238 -17.06 -2.56 -6.30
CA ASN A 238 -18.26 -3.37 -6.09
C ASN A 238 -18.26 -4.58 -7.03
N VAL A 239 -17.59 -5.65 -6.58
CA VAL A 239 -17.42 -6.90 -7.34
C VAL A 239 -18.74 -7.52 -7.80
N SER A 240 -19.84 -7.31 -7.06
CA SER A 240 -21.17 -7.86 -7.39
C SER A 240 -21.94 -7.09 -8.47
N ARG A 241 -21.60 -5.82 -8.71
CA ARG A 241 -22.31 -4.96 -9.67
C ARG A 241 -21.53 -4.73 -10.96
N ASP A 242 -20.21 -4.73 -10.90
CA ASP A 242 -19.39 -4.55 -12.10
C ASP A 242 -19.04 -5.92 -12.69
N GLN A 243 -19.84 -6.40 -13.66
CA GLN A 243 -19.74 -7.75 -14.26
C GLN A 243 -18.33 -8.10 -14.78
N GLY A 244 -17.57 -7.11 -15.27
CA GLY A 244 -16.18 -7.29 -15.70
C GLY A 244 -15.23 -7.69 -14.56
N TYR A 245 -15.51 -7.23 -13.33
CA TYR A 245 -14.74 -7.60 -12.15
C TYR A 245 -15.16 -8.93 -11.55
N TYR A 246 -16.41 -9.38 -11.75
CA TYR A 246 -16.86 -10.70 -11.30
C TYR A 246 -16.04 -11.82 -11.96
N TYR A 247 -15.79 -11.73 -13.27
CA TYR A 247 -14.94 -12.68 -14.01
C TYR A 247 -13.47 -12.60 -13.57
N TYR A 248 -12.91 -11.41 -13.39
CA TYR A 248 -11.55 -11.24 -12.84
C TYR A 248 -11.45 -11.89 -11.45
N HIS A 249 -12.43 -11.66 -10.57
CA HIS A 249 -12.50 -12.32 -9.27
C HIS A 249 -12.62 -13.85 -9.41
N GLN A 250 -13.43 -14.37 -10.33
CA GLN A 250 -13.60 -15.82 -10.49
C GLN A 250 -12.35 -16.51 -11.05
N TYR A 251 -11.68 -15.93 -12.04
CA TYR A 251 -10.46 -16.50 -12.65
C TYR A 251 -9.28 -16.58 -11.68
N TYR A 252 -9.06 -15.55 -10.86
CA TYR A 252 -7.99 -15.55 -9.86
C TYR A 252 -8.34 -16.39 -8.62
N TYR A 253 -9.62 -16.53 -8.26
CA TYR A 253 -10.04 -17.32 -7.10
C TYR A 253 -10.18 -18.83 -7.42
N GLN A 254 -10.50 -19.25 -8.65
CA GLN A 254 -10.57 -20.69 -9.00
C GLN A 254 -9.20 -21.34 -9.25
N SER A 255 -8.20 -20.59 -9.74
CA SER A 255 -6.88 -21.19 -10.02
C SER A 255 -6.14 -21.61 -8.74
N ASN A 256 -6.35 -20.90 -7.62
CA ASN A 256 -5.71 -21.19 -6.33
C ASN A 256 -6.27 -22.45 -5.62
N TYR A 257 -7.50 -22.87 -5.92
CA TYR A 257 -8.08 -24.10 -5.33
C TYR A 257 -7.76 -25.37 -6.13
N THR A 258 -7.52 -25.25 -7.44
CA THR A 258 -7.21 -26.41 -8.30
C THR A 258 -5.75 -26.87 -8.22
N THR A 259 -4.82 -26.01 -7.78
CA THR A 259 -3.42 -26.43 -7.57
C THR A 259 -3.20 -27.16 -6.24
N LYS A 260 -4.07 -26.99 -5.25
CA LYS A 260 -3.96 -27.66 -3.94
C LYS A 260 -4.54 -29.07 -3.91
N SER A 261 -5.48 -29.41 -4.81
CA SER A 261 -6.08 -30.76 -4.84
C SER A 261 -5.25 -31.80 -5.60
N ARG A 262 -4.24 -31.39 -6.39
CA ARG A 262 -3.41 -32.32 -7.19
C ARG A 262 -2.08 -32.73 -6.55
N LYS A 263 -1.75 -32.25 -5.34
CA LYS A 263 -0.53 -32.64 -4.61
C LYS A 263 -0.78 -33.42 -3.31
N GLY A 264 -2.01 -33.93 -3.13
CA GLY A 264 -2.39 -34.78 -2.00
C GLY A 264 -2.63 -36.26 -2.35
N GLU A 265 -2.47 -36.63 -3.62
CA GLU A 265 -2.58 -38.01 -4.11
C GLU A 265 -1.38 -38.33 -5.00
N ALA A 266 -0.24 -38.62 -4.37
CA ALA A 266 0.88 -39.38 -4.91
C ALA A 266 1.79 -39.84 -3.76
#